data_AF-A0A382Z148-F1
#
_entry.id   AF-A0A382Z148-F1
#
_cell.length_a   1.000
_cell.length_b   1.000
_cell.length_c   1.000
_cell.angle_alpha   90.00
_cell.angle_beta   90.00
_cell.angle_gamma   90.00
#
_symmetry.space_group_name_H-M   'P 1'
#
loop_
_entity.id
_entity.type
_entity.pdbx_description
1 polymer ?
#
loop_
_entity_poly.entity_id
_entity_poly.type
_entity_poly.pdbx_seq_one_letter_code
_entity_poly.pdbx_strand_id
1 'polypeptide(L)'
;MAGKFSSGKHAIAISDRSGLQYPYTEMVREWNGLWVHISEFESKQPQLELKVRGGDAQALEHPRPPERTAPAVLISLPPDPFETYLAASAIINVNSPDHGRSAGDTVRFRGPPFVSSETNKFNNCSDVDGISGSVICQAAGYIISLGKYVSGAAVSSDNWFYFTAASGSATTGGLRGGGTASAGPVTITA
;
A
#
# COMPACT_ATOMS: atom_id res chain seq x y z
N MET A 1 -22.09 -1.71 47.13
CA MET A 1 -21.13 -2.26 48.11
C MET A 1 -20.88 -3.71 47.74
N ALA A 2 -19.66 -4.07 47.34
CA ALA A 2 -19.33 -5.48 47.11
C ALA A 2 -19.28 -6.22 48.47
N GLY A 3 -19.91 -7.39 48.56
CA GLY A 3 -19.88 -8.21 49.77
C GLY A 3 -18.46 -8.61 50.15
N LYS A 4 -18.15 -8.66 51.45
CA LYS A 4 -16.85 -9.13 51.94
C LYS A 4 -16.81 -10.66 51.87
N PHE A 5 -15.79 -11.21 51.22
CA PHE A 5 -15.57 -12.66 51.20
C PHE A 5 -15.05 -13.16 52.57
N SER A 6 -15.36 -14.43 52.89
CA SER A 6 -14.87 -15.11 54.09
C SER A 6 -13.34 -15.15 54.10
N SER A 7 -12.73 -14.40 55.00
CA SER A 7 -11.26 -14.22 55.13
C SER A 7 -10.76 -14.49 56.55
N GLY A 8 -11.61 -15.06 57.41
CA GLY A 8 -11.26 -15.34 58.80
C GLY A 8 -10.26 -16.50 58.93
N LYS A 9 -9.55 -16.56 60.07
CA LYS A 9 -8.60 -17.63 60.45
C LYS A 9 -9.17 -19.06 60.45
N HIS A 10 -10.49 -19.20 60.47
CA HIS A 10 -11.20 -20.49 60.42
C HIS A 10 -11.91 -20.73 59.09
N ALA A 11 -11.66 -19.88 58.08
CA ALA A 11 -12.16 -20.10 56.74
C ALA A 11 -11.45 -21.32 56.14
N ILE A 12 -12.26 -22.22 55.59
CA ILE A 12 -11.84 -23.48 55.00
C ILE A 12 -12.25 -23.51 53.53
N ALA A 13 -11.46 -24.19 52.72
CA ALA A 13 -11.74 -24.48 51.32
C ALA A 13 -11.39 -25.94 51.03
N ILE A 14 -12.05 -26.49 50.01
CA ILE A 14 -11.80 -27.86 49.55
C ILE A 14 -10.92 -27.76 48.32
N SER A 15 -9.85 -28.55 48.27
CA SER A 15 -8.98 -28.63 47.10
C SER A 15 -9.68 -29.33 45.95
N ASP A 16 -9.69 -28.71 44.77
CA ASP A 16 -10.27 -29.30 43.56
C ASP A 16 -9.51 -30.54 43.06
N ARG A 17 -8.29 -30.79 43.58
CA ARG A 17 -7.45 -31.93 43.18
C ARG A 17 -7.59 -33.14 44.09
N SER A 18 -7.42 -32.97 45.40
CA SER A 18 -7.51 -34.07 46.37
C SER A 18 -8.86 -34.18 47.06
N GLY A 19 -9.73 -33.17 46.99
CA GLY A 19 -10.97 -33.13 47.75
C GLY A 19 -10.77 -32.96 49.25
N LEU A 20 -9.53 -32.68 49.71
CA LEU A 20 -9.21 -32.46 51.12
C LEU A 20 -9.53 -31.03 51.55
N GLN A 21 -9.81 -30.86 52.84
CA GLN A 21 -10.08 -29.56 53.45
C GLN A 21 -8.77 -28.89 53.88
N TYR A 22 -8.59 -27.65 53.43
CA TYR A 22 -7.44 -26.80 53.76
C TYR A 22 -7.87 -25.42 54.24
N PRO A 23 -7.01 -24.69 54.96
CA PRO A 23 -7.24 -23.29 55.27
C PRO A 23 -7.37 -22.45 53.99
N TYR A 24 -8.40 -21.60 53.93
CA TYR A 24 -8.69 -20.77 52.77
C TYR A 24 -7.50 -19.87 52.36
N THR A 25 -6.70 -19.45 53.34
CA THR A 25 -5.52 -18.61 53.16
C THR A 25 -4.36 -19.31 52.46
N GLU A 26 -4.38 -20.64 52.40
CA GLU A 26 -3.33 -21.47 51.81
C GLU A 26 -3.71 -22.01 50.42
N MET A 27 -4.85 -21.56 49.88
CA MET A 27 -5.33 -21.98 48.58
C MET A 27 -4.78 -21.09 47.46
N VAL A 28 -4.30 -21.70 46.38
CA VAL A 28 -3.74 -21.04 45.20
C VAL A 28 -4.43 -21.53 43.94
N ARG A 29 -4.53 -20.64 42.94
CA ARG A 29 -5.18 -20.95 41.67
C ARG A 29 -4.15 -21.40 40.64
N GLU A 30 -4.36 -22.58 40.07
CA GLU A 30 -3.50 -23.14 39.03
C GLU A 30 -3.77 -22.50 37.65
N TRP A 31 -2.87 -22.77 36.70
CA TRP A 31 -2.95 -22.28 35.32
C TRP A 31 -4.18 -22.76 34.54
N ASN A 32 -4.78 -23.89 34.95
CA ASN A 32 -6.01 -24.46 34.42
C ASN A 32 -7.28 -23.90 35.09
N GLY A 33 -7.13 -23.01 36.07
CA GLY A 33 -8.23 -22.39 36.80
C GLY A 33 -8.71 -23.14 38.04
N LEU A 34 -8.17 -24.34 38.33
CA LEU A 34 -8.45 -25.12 39.54
C LEU A 34 -7.90 -24.42 40.78
N TRP A 35 -8.58 -24.61 41.90
CA TRP A 35 -8.19 -24.06 43.18
C TRP A 35 -7.71 -25.17 44.11
N VAL A 36 -6.42 -25.14 44.43
CA VAL A 36 -5.73 -26.23 45.13
C VAL A 36 -4.92 -25.68 46.29
N HIS A 37 -4.53 -26.55 47.22
CA HIS A 37 -3.61 -26.17 48.28
C HIS A 37 -2.18 -25.97 47.74
N ILE A 38 -1.40 -25.08 48.35
CA ILE A 38 0.00 -24.80 47.95
C ILE A 38 0.88 -26.05 47.83
N SER A 39 0.64 -27.10 48.63
CA SER A 39 1.42 -28.35 48.54
C SER A 39 1.10 -29.20 47.31
N GLU A 40 -0.01 -28.92 46.65
CA GLU A 40 -0.53 -29.66 45.50
C GLU A 40 -0.41 -28.87 44.20
N PHE A 41 0.12 -27.64 44.27
CA PHE A 41 0.22 -26.72 43.16
C PHE A 41 1.19 -27.24 42.09
N GLU A 42 0.70 -27.38 40.86
CA GLU A 42 1.54 -27.65 39.69
C GLU A 42 1.75 -26.37 38.88
N SER A 43 3.02 -26.03 38.64
CA SER A 43 3.39 -24.94 37.75
C SER A 43 2.98 -25.25 36.30
N LYS A 44 2.63 -24.21 35.54
CA LYS A 44 2.33 -24.33 34.12
C LYS A 44 3.50 -25.02 33.39
N GLN A 45 3.19 -26.03 32.58
CA GLN A 45 4.21 -26.74 31.80
C GLN A 45 4.93 -25.74 30.86
N PRO A 46 6.27 -25.75 30.79
CA PRO A 46 7.05 -24.73 30.07
C PRO A 46 6.78 -24.68 28.55
N GLN A 47 6.13 -25.70 27.99
CA GLN A 47 5.71 -25.72 26.58
C GLN A 47 4.42 -24.93 26.30
N LEU A 48 3.63 -24.62 27.32
CA LEU A 48 2.41 -23.79 27.23
C LEU A 48 2.70 -22.30 27.52
N GLU A 49 3.94 -21.98 27.88
CA GLU A 49 4.41 -20.60 27.97
C GLU A 49 5.05 -20.21 26.65
N LEU A 50 4.70 -19.02 26.16
CA LEU A 50 5.26 -18.51 24.94
C LEU A 50 6.75 -18.22 25.19
N LYS A 51 7.63 -19.07 24.66
CA LYS A 51 9.08 -18.87 24.72
C LYS A 51 9.38 -17.52 24.06
N VAL A 52 9.67 -16.53 24.90
CA VAL A 52 10.03 -15.14 24.62
C VAL A 52 9.91 -14.76 23.14
N ARG A 53 8.89 -13.96 22.79
CA ARG A 53 8.97 -13.19 21.53
C ARG A 53 10.03 -12.12 21.73
N GLY A 54 11.29 -12.45 21.42
CA GLY A 54 12.31 -11.43 21.27
C GLY A 54 11.87 -10.51 20.14
N GLY A 55 11.93 -9.20 20.37
CA GLY A 55 11.85 -8.24 19.26
C GLY A 55 12.92 -8.58 18.23
N ASP A 56 12.65 -8.27 16.96
CA ASP A 56 13.66 -8.37 15.92
C ASP A 56 14.90 -7.59 16.37
N ALA A 57 16.01 -8.30 16.61
CA ALA A 57 17.26 -7.71 17.07
C ALA A 57 17.86 -6.71 16.06
N GLN A 58 17.35 -6.69 14.83
CA GLN A 58 17.73 -5.73 13.79
C GLN A 58 16.92 -4.44 13.83
N ALA A 59 15.78 -4.39 14.53
CA ALA A 59 14.92 -3.21 14.57
C ALA A 59 15.40 -2.21 15.62
N LEU A 60 15.50 -0.94 15.24
CA LEU A 60 15.67 0.15 16.22
C LEU A 60 14.32 0.40 16.91
N GLU A 61 14.32 0.42 18.25
CA GLU A 61 13.14 0.73 19.08
C GLU A 61 12.65 2.18 18.88
N HIS A 62 13.60 3.09 18.62
CA HIS A 62 13.34 4.50 18.37
C HIS A 62 14.04 4.93 17.07
N PRO A 63 13.53 4.51 15.90
CA PRO A 63 14.10 4.96 14.64
C PRO A 63 13.89 6.47 14.54
N ARG A 64 14.94 7.21 14.17
CA ARG A 64 14.74 8.64 13.87
C ARG A 64 13.74 8.76 12.73
N PRO A 65 12.84 9.76 12.75
CA PRO A 65 11.97 10.04 11.62
C PRO A 65 12.80 10.09 10.34
N PRO A 66 12.31 9.52 9.22
CA PRO A 66 13.07 9.50 7.99
C PRO A 66 13.34 10.94 7.53
N GLU A 67 14.59 11.38 7.65
CA GLU A 67 15.09 12.64 7.06
C GLU A 67 15.23 12.54 5.53
N ARG A 68 15.09 11.32 4.98
CA ARG A 68 15.24 11.08 3.54
C ARG A 68 13.93 11.36 2.82
N THR A 69 13.91 12.43 2.01
CA THR A 69 12.91 12.60 0.96
C THR A 69 12.98 11.40 0.01
N ALA A 70 11.87 10.67 -0.15
CA ALA A 70 11.80 9.57 -1.10
C ALA A 70 12.11 10.11 -2.52
N PRO A 71 12.97 9.43 -3.31
CA PRO A 71 13.18 9.80 -4.69
C PRO A 71 11.85 9.69 -5.44
N ALA A 72 11.63 10.59 -6.39
CA ALA A 72 10.41 10.56 -7.18
C ALA A 72 10.43 9.33 -8.10
N VAL A 73 9.38 8.50 -8.02
CA VAL A 73 9.32 7.17 -8.67
C VAL A 73 8.38 7.19 -9.87
N LEU A 74 8.62 6.28 -10.82
CA LEU A 74 7.72 6.00 -11.93
C LEU A 74 6.57 5.08 -11.47
N ILE A 75 5.37 5.35 -11.94
CA ILE A 75 4.21 4.49 -11.73
C ILE A 75 3.95 3.71 -13.03
N SER A 76 3.84 2.39 -12.93
CA SER A 76 3.43 1.57 -14.07
C SER A 76 1.96 1.81 -14.36
N LEU A 77 1.62 2.12 -15.62
CA LEU A 77 0.24 2.28 -16.04
C LEU A 77 -0.38 0.92 -16.38
N PRO A 78 -1.72 0.80 -16.34
CA PRO A 78 -2.42 -0.36 -16.91
C PRO A 78 -2.09 -0.55 -18.40
N PRO A 79 -2.27 -1.77 -18.95
CA PRO A 79 -2.14 -2.00 -20.38
C PRO A 79 -3.08 -1.11 -21.20
N ASP A 80 -2.57 -0.59 -22.31
CA ASP A 80 -3.26 0.36 -23.21
C ASP A 80 -3.91 1.52 -22.42
N PRO A 81 -3.07 2.34 -21.76
CA PRO A 81 -3.55 3.37 -20.85
C PRO A 81 -4.04 4.63 -21.57
N PHE A 82 -3.71 4.82 -22.85
CA PHE A 82 -4.07 6.02 -23.59
C PHE A 82 -5.36 5.81 -24.36
N GLU A 83 -6.30 6.75 -24.23
CA GLU A 83 -7.56 6.78 -24.97
C GLU A 83 -7.70 8.12 -25.67
N THR A 84 -7.76 8.13 -27.00
CA THR A 84 -7.97 9.37 -27.77
C THR A 84 -9.39 9.86 -27.62
N TYR A 85 -9.61 11.18 -27.63
CA TYR A 85 -10.95 11.72 -27.44
C TYR A 85 -11.84 11.65 -28.70
N LEU A 86 -11.55 12.44 -29.73
CA LEU A 86 -12.33 12.47 -30.99
C LEU A 86 -11.40 12.55 -32.20
N ALA A 87 -11.90 12.18 -33.38
CA ALA A 87 -11.18 12.41 -34.65
C ALA A 87 -10.73 13.87 -34.76
N ALA A 88 -9.52 14.08 -35.27
CA ALA A 88 -8.86 15.38 -35.40
C ALA A 88 -8.61 16.12 -34.06
N SER A 89 -8.68 15.44 -32.90
CA SER A 89 -8.31 16.00 -31.61
C SER A 89 -6.91 15.56 -31.16
N ALA A 90 -6.17 16.46 -30.55
CA ALA A 90 -4.90 16.17 -29.88
C ALA A 90 -5.07 15.78 -28.40
N ILE A 91 -6.30 15.69 -27.90
CA ILE A 91 -6.58 15.33 -26.50
C ILE A 91 -6.47 13.83 -26.31
N ILE A 92 -5.67 13.42 -25.34
CA ILE A 92 -5.46 12.03 -24.94
C ILE A 92 -5.81 11.90 -23.45
N ASN A 93 -6.72 10.99 -23.14
CA ASN A 93 -7.03 10.56 -21.79
C ASN A 93 -6.05 9.48 -21.36
N VAL A 94 -5.63 9.51 -20.09
CA VAL A 94 -4.71 8.55 -19.50
C VAL A 94 -5.40 7.84 -18.35
N ASN A 95 -5.49 6.52 -18.45
CA ASN A 95 -5.94 5.66 -17.37
C ASN A 95 -4.79 5.42 -16.40
N SER A 96 -4.89 5.96 -15.19
CA SER A 96 -3.94 5.77 -14.10
C SER A 96 -4.76 5.73 -12.81
N PRO A 97 -5.16 4.52 -12.36
CA PRO A 97 -5.93 4.37 -11.14
C PRO A 97 -5.24 5.02 -9.94
N ASP A 98 -6.02 5.71 -9.11
CA ASP A 98 -5.58 6.37 -7.87
C ASP A 98 -4.26 7.15 -8.00
N HIS A 99 -4.15 7.99 -9.03
CA HIS A 99 -2.86 8.55 -9.41
C HIS A 99 -2.28 9.59 -8.44
N GLY A 100 -3.08 10.16 -7.54
CA GLY A 100 -2.63 11.12 -6.51
C GLY A 100 -1.94 12.38 -7.07
N ARG A 101 -2.33 12.83 -8.27
CA ARG A 101 -1.73 13.98 -8.97
C ARG A 101 -2.67 15.18 -8.90
N SER A 102 -2.12 16.38 -9.07
CA SER A 102 -2.84 17.65 -9.11
C SER A 102 -2.93 18.19 -10.53
N ALA A 103 -3.95 19.01 -10.80
CA ALA A 103 -4.05 19.74 -12.06
C ALA A 103 -2.85 20.69 -12.20
N GLY A 104 -2.22 20.71 -13.38
CA GLY A 104 -1.01 21.50 -13.62
C GLY A 104 0.30 20.73 -13.39
N ASP A 105 0.25 19.52 -12.84
CA ASP A 105 1.45 18.68 -12.70
C ASP A 105 2.05 18.37 -14.07
N THR A 106 3.38 18.34 -14.15
CA THR A 106 4.08 17.91 -15.37
C THR A 106 4.42 16.43 -15.27
N VAL A 107 3.83 15.62 -16.15
CA VAL A 107 4.01 14.17 -16.20
C VAL A 107 4.75 13.78 -17.47
N ARG A 108 5.81 12.99 -17.32
CA ARG A 108 6.50 12.37 -18.44
C ARG A 108 6.07 10.91 -18.57
N PHE A 109 5.67 10.53 -19.77
CA PHE A 109 5.39 9.15 -20.11
C PHE A 109 6.64 8.48 -20.67
N ARG A 110 6.77 7.18 -20.41
CA ARG A 110 7.88 6.34 -20.85
C ARG A 110 7.31 5.00 -21.30
N GLY A 111 7.79 4.49 -22.44
CA GLY A 111 7.45 3.16 -22.93
C GLY A 111 8.19 2.08 -22.13
N PRO A 112 8.24 0.84 -22.64
CA PRO A 112 8.89 -0.27 -21.94
C PRO A 112 10.38 0.01 -21.71
N PRO A 113 10.92 -0.34 -20.52
CA PRO A 113 12.35 -0.24 -20.28
C PRO A 113 13.10 -1.23 -21.18
N PHE A 114 14.29 -0.83 -21.63
CA PHE A 114 15.19 -1.71 -22.34
C PHE A 114 16.64 -1.50 -21.87
N VAL A 115 17.40 -2.59 -21.93
CA VAL A 115 18.83 -2.56 -21.63
C VAL A 115 19.58 -2.37 -22.94
N SER A 116 20.46 -1.38 -22.97
CA SER A 116 21.43 -1.17 -24.06
C SER A 116 22.84 -1.26 -23.50
N SER A 117 23.84 -1.41 -24.37
CA SER A 117 25.26 -1.50 -23.99
C SER A 117 25.80 -0.27 -23.25
N GLU A 118 25.07 0.85 -23.23
CA GLU A 118 25.58 2.13 -22.72
C GLU A 118 24.71 2.79 -21.65
N THR A 119 23.40 2.48 -21.53
CA THR A 119 22.54 2.95 -20.42
C THR A 119 21.22 2.18 -20.36
N ASN A 120 20.64 2.02 -19.16
CA ASN A 120 19.23 1.67 -19.00
C ASN A 120 18.36 2.80 -19.54
N LYS A 121 17.63 2.55 -20.63
CA LYS A 121 16.79 3.54 -21.31
C LYS A 121 15.34 3.07 -21.36
N PHE A 122 14.44 4.00 -21.63
CA PHE A 122 13.05 3.70 -21.94
C PHE A 122 12.84 3.84 -23.43
N ASN A 123 12.12 2.90 -24.04
CA ASN A 123 11.62 3.08 -25.39
C ASN A 123 10.58 4.20 -25.43
N ASN A 124 10.29 4.68 -26.63
CA ASN A 124 9.09 5.49 -26.84
C ASN A 124 7.84 4.64 -26.57
N CYS A 125 6.74 5.34 -26.30
CA CYS A 125 5.42 4.74 -26.21
C CYS A 125 5.07 4.10 -27.57
N SER A 126 4.08 3.21 -27.60
CA SER A 126 3.49 2.80 -28.88
C SER A 126 2.64 3.93 -29.47
N ASP A 127 2.53 3.96 -30.80
CA ASP A 127 1.63 4.89 -31.49
C ASP A 127 0.18 4.62 -31.09
N VAL A 128 -0.62 5.68 -30.99
CA VAL A 128 -2.03 5.59 -30.60
C VAL A 128 -2.87 6.40 -31.58
N ASP A 129 -3.68 5.71 -32.38
CA ASP A 129 -4.70 6.31 -33.26
C ASP A 129 -4.16 7.45 -34.15
N GLY A 130 -2.96 7.26 -34.72
CA GLY A 130 -2.28 8.22 -35.59
C GLY A 130 -1.42 9.26 -34.87
N ILE A 131 -1.41 9.29 -33.54
CA ILE A 131 -0.46 10.09 -32.74
C ILE A 131 0.77 9.22 -32.47
N SER A 132 1.95 9.71 -32.84
CA SER A 132 3.18 8.94 -32.66
C SER A 132 3.54 8.80 -31.17
N GLY A 133 4.01 7.63 -30.80
CA GLY A 133 4.43 7.35 -29.43
C GLY A 133 5.66 8.14 -28.99
N SER A 134 6.47 8.65 -29.94
CA SER A 134 7.55 9.60 -29.66
C SER A 134 7.04 10.96 -29.18
N VAL A 135 5.86 11.40 -29.65
CA VAL A 135 5.19 12.61 -29.16
C VAL A 135 4.63 12.33 -27.78
N ILE A 136 3.92 11.22 -27.59
CA ILE A 136 3.35 10.83 -26.29
C ILE A 136 4.44 10.71 -25.21
N CYS A 137 5.58 10.12 -25.53
CA CYS A 137 6.70 9.91 -24.61
C CYS A 137 7.77 11.03 -24.65
N GLN A 138 7.40 12.25 -25.10
CA GLN A 138 8.37 13.34 -25.26
C GLN A 138 9.12 13.67 -23.96
N ALA A 139 10.38 14.09 -24.09
CA ALA A 139 11.26 14.25 -22.94
C ALA A 139 10.84 15.37 -21.97
N ALA A 140 10.15 16.40 -22.46
CA ALA A 140 9.62 17.50 -21.66
C ALA A 140 8.42 17.10 -20.79
N GLY A 141 7.76 15.98 -21.11
CA GLY A 141 6.48 15.60 -20.50
C GLY A 141 5.33 16.51 -20.93
N TYR A 142 4.23 16.45 -20.18
CA TYR A 142 3.00 17.17 -20.43
C TYR A 142 2.43 17.74 -19.15
N ILE A 143 1.93 18.96 -19.21
CA ILE A 143 1.08 19.51 -18.15
C ILE A 143 -0.27 18.79 -18.24
N ILE A 144 -0.70 18.20 -17.13
CA ILE A 144 -1.93 17.40 -17.07
C ILE A 144 -3.09 18.20 -16.49
N SER A 145 -4.29 17.84 -16.94
CA SER A 145 -5.56 18.25 -16.35
C SER A 145 -6.26 17.03 -15.77
N LEU A 146 -6.98 17.22 -14.66
CA LEU A 146 -7.61 16.12 -13.93
C LEU A 146 -8.92 15.66 -14.59
N GLY A 147 -9.25 14.38 -14.39
CA GLY A 147 -10.46 13.75 -14.89
C GLY A 147 -10.30 13.14 -16.28
N LYS A 148 -11.40 12.58 -16.78
CA LYS A 148 -11.49 12.03 -18.14
C LYS A 148 -12.18 13.05 -19.05
N TYR A 149 -11.55 13.41 -20.16
CA TYR A 149 -12.15 14.30 -21.15
C TYR A 149 -13.12 13.54 -22.05
N VAL A 150 -14.41 13.84 -21.94
CA VAL A 150 -15.50 13.21 -22.71
C VAL A 150 -16.54 14.25 -23.08
N SER A 151 -17.17 14.10 -24.25
CA SER A 151 -18.28 14.98 -24.70
C SER A 151 -17.97 16.49 -24.62
N GLY A 152 -16.72 16.89 -24.85
CA GLY A 152 -16.29 18.28 -24.89
C GLY A 152 -15.96 18.90 -23.53
N ALA A 153 -15.93 18.11 -22.45
CA ALA A 153 -15.60 18.59 -21.11
C ALA A 153 -14.83 17.55 -20.29
N ALA A 154 -14.14 18.01 -19.25
CA ALA A 154 -13.52 17.14 -18.26
C ALA A 154 -14.57 16.62 -17.26
N VAL A 155 -14.60 15.30 -17.05
CA VAL A 155 -15.40 14.64 -16.02
C VAL A 155 -14.46 14.22 -14.89
N SER A 156 -14.74 14.67 -13.66
CA SER A 156 -13.92 14.38 -12.48
C SER A 156 -13.74 12.87 -12.27
N SER A 157 -12.50 12.43 -12.09
CA SER A 157 -12.16 11.06 -11.77
C SER A 157 -10.76 11.00 -11.18
N ASP A 158 -10.58 10.19 -10.14
CA ASP A 158 -9.26 9.94 -9.52
C ASP A 158 -8.44 8.90 -10.30
N ASN A 159 -9.06 8.24 -11.27
CA ASN A 159 -8.45 7.20 -12.09
C ASN A 159 -7.99 7.73 -13.46
N TRP A 160 -8.32 8.97 -13.79
CA TRP A 160 -8.08 9.54 -15.11
C TRP A 160 -7.55 10.96 -15.00
N PHE A 161 -6.62 11.26 -15.90
CA PHE A 161 -6.23 12.62 -16.22
C PHE A 161 -6.02 12.69 -17.73
N TYR A 162 -5.92 13.88 -18.29
CA TYR A 162 -5.74 14.06 -19.72
C TYR A 162 -4.68 15.13 -20.03
N PHE A 163 -4.14 15.05 -21.23
CA PHE A 163 -3.20 16.04 -21.75
C PHE A 163 -3.47 16.28 -23.24
N THR A 164 -2.86 17.34 -23.77
CA THR A 164 -2.88 17.65 -25.20
C THR A 164 -1.54 17.29 -25.81
N ALA A 165 -1.53 16.39 -26.80
CA ALA A 165 -0.34 16.01 -27.54
C ALA A 165 0.30 17.24 -28.19
N ALA A 166 1.64 17.29 -28.20
CA ALA A 166 2.37 18.46 -28.71
C ALA A 166 2.23 18.62 -30.24
N SER A 167 1.93 17.52 -30.94
CA SER A 167 1.70 17.50 -32.39
C SER A 167 0.89 16.27 -32.79
N GLY A 168 0.24 16.36 -33.95
CA GLY A 168 -0.62 15.29 -34.44
C GLY A 168 -2.00 15.29 -33.79
N SER A 169 -2.90 14.49 -34.34
CA SER A 169 -4.26 14.36 -33.87
C SER A 169 -4.75 12.95 -34.11
N ALA A 170 -5.71 12.53 -33.29
CA ALA A 170 -6.40 11.26 -33.43
C ALA A 170 -7.02 11.12 -34.82
N THR A 171 -6.90 9.94 -35.44
CA THR A 171 -7.45 9.67 -36.77
C THR A 171 -8.94 9.35 -36.66
N THR A 172 -9.29 8.45 -35.74
CA THR A 172 -10.67 8.01 -35.51
C THR A 172 -11.26 8.63 -34.24
N GLY A 173 -10.47 8.72 -33.17
CA GLY A 173 -10.95 9.08 -31.83
C GLY A 173 -11.61 7.91 -31.11
N GLY A 174 -11.60 7.95 -29.78
CA GLY A 174 -12.22 6.93 -28.93
C GLY A 174 -11.49 5.59 -28.88
N LEU A 175 -10.28 5.51 -29.44
CA LEU A 175 -9.49 4.28 -29.47
C LEU A 175 -8.53 4.23 -28.28
N ARG A 176 -8.42 3.04 -27.69
CA ARG A 176 -7.45 2.75 -26.62
C ARG A 176 -6.18 2.13 -27.20
N GLY A 177 -5.03 2.52 -26.65
CA GLY A 177 -3.74 1.99 -27.06
C GLY A 177 -2.60 2.46 -26.17
N GLY A 178 -1.38 2.33 -26.68
CA GLY A 178 -0.16 2.73 -25.96
C GLY A 178 0.67 1.57 -25.44
N GLY A 179 0.14 0.34 -25.48
CA GLY A 179 0.84 -0.84 -25.01
C GLY A 179 1.21 -0.73 -23.54
N THR A 180 2.47 -1.05 -23.23
CA THR A 180 3.02 -0.90 -21.88
C THR A 180 3.68 0.47 -21.73
N ALA A 181 3.22 1.24 -20.74
CA ALA A 181 3.77 2.55 -20.46
C ALA A 181 3.83 2.82 -18.95
N SER A 182 4.65 3.79 -18.58
CA SER A 182 4.78 4.31 -17.22
C SER A 182 4.68 5.83 -17.22
N ALA A 183 4.24 6.38 -16.09
CA ALA A 183 4.10 7.82 -15.89
C ALA A 183 4.82 8.24 -14.62
N GLY A 184 5.51 9.38 -14.68
CA GLY A 184 6.22 9.89 -13.52
C GLY A 184 6.79 11.30 -13.75
N PRO A 185 7.69 11.75 -12.85
CA PRO A 185 8.37 13.03 -12.99
C PRO A 185 9.24 13.05 -14.26
N VAL A 186 9.50 14.26 -14.77
CA VAL A 186 10.37 14.47 -15.95
C VAL A 186 11.78 13.92 -15.70
N THR A 187 12.30 14.20 -14.51
CA THR A 187 13.62 13.77 -14.03
C THR A 187 13.45 12.69 -12.97
N ILE A 188 14.15 11.58 -13.16
CA ILE A 188 14.31 10.52 -12.17
C ILE A 188 15.79 10.47 -11.80
N THR A 189 16.08 10.55 -10.50
CA THR A 189 17.43 10.34 -9.96
C THR A 189 17.45 9.00 -9.26
N ALA A 190 18.49 8.21 -9.53
CA ALA A 190 18.74 6.95 -8.83
C ALA A 190 19.21 7.20 -7.40
#